data_AF-A0A8H4CHM0-F1
#
_entry.id   AF-A0A8H4CHM0-F1
#
_cell.length_a   1.000
_cell.length_b   1.000
_cell.length_c   1.000
_cell.angle_alpha   90.00
_cell.angle_beta   90.00
_cell.angle_gamma   90.00
#
_symmetry.space_group_name_H-M   'P 1'
#
loop_
_entity.id
_entity.type
_entity.pdbx_description
1 polymer ?
#
loop_
_entity_poly.entity_id
_entity_poly.type
_entity_poly.pdbx_seq_one_letter_code
_entity_poly.pdbx_strand_id
1 'polypeptide(L)'
;MDLPTPFVHRSLRHEASIRVLVLRPSPRRSAPIRCELQEISLEDAPSYEALSYVWGSPTGTHPISCDGFTMLVTPNCRDALIHLRRRVTRRILWVDAICIDQGESDRSKKERNTQVVQMGKVYQTARRVVIWLGTADQGTRGLFSRLKLVTPYDLAFVLMDEVAKLSEITEKLPKRISKAARVMTFVG
;
A
#
# COMPACT_ATOMS: atom_id res chain seq x y z
N MET A 1 -24.10 21.87 -8.80
CA MET A 1 -22.72 21.53 -8.37
C MET A 1 -22.44 20.17 -8.95
N ASP A 2 -21.47 20.07 -9.86
CA ASP A 2 -21.09 18.77 -10.42
C ASP A 2 -20.51 17.89 -9.32
N LEU A 3 -21.02 16.66 -9.21
CA LEU A 3 -20.44 15.66 -8.31
C LEU A 3 -18.99 15.41 -8.77
N PRO A 4 -18.02 15.36 -7.84
CA PRO A 4 -16.64 15.14 -8.22
C PRO A 4 -16.49 13.78 -8.90
N THR A 5 -15.88 13.77 -10.08
CA THR A 5 -15.76 12.57 -10.91
C THR A 5 -14.98 11.47 -10.18
N PRO A 6 -15.51 10.23 -10.11
CA PRO A 6 -14.83 9.14 -9.43
C PRO A 6 -13.58 8.71 -10.20
N PHE A 7 -12.54 8.33 -9.46
CA PHE A 7 -11.32 7.77 -10.02
C PHE A 7 -11.58 6.38 -10.60
N VAL A 8 -11.00 6.09 -11.77
CA VAL A 8 -11.02 4.78 -12.40
C VAL A 8 -9.61 4.39 -12.79
N HIS A 9 -9.17 3.19 -12.40
CA HIS A 9 -7.86 2.67 -12.76
C HIS A 9 -7.75 2.46 -14.28
N ARG A 10 -6.74 3.05 -14.90
CA ARG A 10 -6.36 2.74 -16.28
C ARG A 10 -5.72 1.36 -16.35
N SER A 11 -6.03 0.54 -17.36
CA SER A 11 -5.37 -0.76 -17.57
C SER A 11 -3.85 -0.62 -17.58
N LEU A 12 -3.17 -1.56 -16.92
CA LEU A 12 -1.72 -1.72 -17.03
C LEU A 12 -1.35 -2.08 -18.47
N ARG A 13 -0.25 -1.51 -18.97
CA ARG A 13 0.26 -1.77 -20.32
C ARG A 13 0.89 -3.15 -20.42
N HIS A 14 1.47 -3.63 -19.33
CA HIS A 14 2.09 -4.96 -19.24
C HIS A 14 1.63 -5.69 -17.98
N GLU A 15 1.45 -7.01 -18.07
CA GLU A 15 1.02 -7.82 -16.93
C GLU A 15 2.00 -7.75 -15.75
N ALA A 16 3.30 -7.60 -16.00
CA ALA A 16 4.35 -7.48 -15.00
C ALA A 16 4.53 -6.06 -14.42
N SER A 17 3.76 -5.08 -14.91
CA SER A 17 3.82 -3.72 -14.38
C SER A 17 3.02 -3.59 -13.09
N ILE A 18 3.41 -2.62 -12.26
CA ILE A 18 2.67 -2.24 -11.06
C ILE A 18 2.39 -0.74 -11.13
N ARG A 19 1.46 -0.25 -10.30
CA ARG A 19 1.33 1.20 -10.05
C ARG A 19 2.03 1.56 -8.75
N VAL A 20 2.60 2.76 -8.70
CA VAL A 20 3.05 3.40 -7.47
C VAL A 20 2.34 4.72 -7.29
N LEU A 21 2.03 5.01 -6.03
CA LEU A 21 1.46 6.24 -5.56
C LEU A 21 2.54 7.31 -5.41
N VAL A 22 2.42 8.39 -6.16
CA VAL A 22 3.21 9.60 -5.97
C VAL A 22 2.44 10.54 -5.04
N LEU A 23 2.71 10.45 -3.74
CA LEU A 23 2.07 11.28 -2.72
C LEU A 23 2.66 12.70 -2.75
N ARG A 24 1.80 13.70 -2.99
CA ARG A 24 2.20 15.11 -3.06
C ARG A 24 2.49 15.68 -1.65
N PRO A 25 3.49 16.56 -1.52
CA PRO A 25 3.81 17.19 -0.24
C PRO A 25 2.78 18.23 0.18
N SER A 26 2.75 18.55 1.47
CA SER A 26 2.00 19.70 1.99
C SER A 26 2.60 20.20 3.32
N PRO A 27 2.78 21.52 3.51
CA PRO A 27 3.26 22.06 4.78
C PRO A 27 2.24 21.92 5.91
N ARG A 28 0.94 21.79 5.57
CA ARG A 28 -0.20 21.65 6.50
C ARG A 28 -0.67 20.21 6.55
N ARG A 29 -0.68 19.62 7.76
CA ARG A 29 -1.14 18.24 7.99
C ARG A 29 -2.62 18.04 7.68
N SER A 30 -3.44 19.07 7.88
CA SER A 30 -4.89 19.07 7.60
C SER A 30 -5.25 19.28 6.13
N ALA A 31 -4.29 19.63 5.25
CA ALA A 31 -4.59 19.83 3.84
C ALA A 31 -5.08 18.52 3.19
N PRO A 32 -5.98 18.57 2.19
CA PRO A 32 -6.43 17.39 1.46
C PRO A 32 -5.25 16.55 0.92
N ILE A 33 -5.40 15.22 0.92
CA ILE A 33 -4.42 14.33 0.29
C ILE A 33 -4.56 14.45 -1.23
N ARG A 34 -3.42 14.66 -1.88
CA ARG A 34 -3.29 14.71 -3.34
C ARG A 34 -2.21 13.73 -3.77
N CYS A 35 -2.47 12.96 -4.81
CA CYS A 35 -1.54 11.98 -5.33
C CYS A 35 -1.75 11.73 -6.83
N GLU A 36 -0.78 11.03 -7.41
CA GLU A 36 -0.86 10.48 -8.78
C GLU A 36 -0.56 8.99 -8.75
N LEU A 37 -1.14 8.24 -9.67
CA LEU A 37 -0.74 6.86 -9.93
C LEU A 37 0.15 6.77 -11.16
N GLN A 38 1.37 6.27 -10.96
CA GLN A 38 2.34 6.05 -12.02
C GLN A 38 2.54 4.55 -12.22
N GLU A 39 2.39 4.08 -13.46
CA GLU A 39 2.76 2.71 -13.84
C GLU A 39 4.28 2.60 -13.97
N ILE A 40 4.83 1.53 -13.41
CA ILE A 40 6.27 1.21 -13.45
C ILE A 40 6.48 -0.28 -13.72
N SER A 41 7.59 -0.62 -14.35
CA SER A 41 8.10 -2.00 -14.41
C SER A 41 8.82 -2.32 -13.11
N LEU A 42 8.64 -3.54 -12.58
CA LEU A 42 9.42 -4.03 -11.43
C LEU A 42 10.89 -4.30 -11.75
N GLU A 43 11.26 -4.42 -13.02
CA GLU A 43 12.64 -4.70 -13.45
C GLU A 43 13.48 -3.42 -13.49
N ASP A 44 12.88 -2.32 -13.93
CA ASP A 44 13.50 -0.99 -14.01
C ASP A 44 12.80 0.02 -13.09
N ALA A 45 12.37 -0.46 -11.91
CA ALA A 45 11.55 0.31 -11.00
C ALA A 45 12.32 1.53 -10.44
N PRO A 46 11.74 2.75 -10.49
CA PRO A 46 12.26 3.84 -9.67
C PRO A 46 12.14 3.48 -8.19
N SER A 47 13.03 4.02 -7.35
CA SER A 47 13.01 3.74 -5.91
C SER A 47 11.66 4.14 -5.26
N TYR A 48 10.90 3.15 -4.77
CA TYR A 48 9.67 3.33 -4.01
C TYR A 48 9.75 2.64 -2.62
N GLU A 49 8.79 2.93 -1.76
CA GLU A 49 8.62 2.27 -0.46
C GLU A 49 7.30 1.51 -0.45
N ALA A 50 7.25 0.30 0.11
CA ALA A 50 6.00 -0.43 0.26
C ALA A 50 5.37 -0.11 1.61
N LEU A 51 4.05 0.12 1.64
CA LEU A 51 3.29 0.30 2.87
C LEU A 51 2.62 -1.02 3.26
N SER A 52 2.87 -1.45 4.49
CA SER A 52 2.16 -2.56 5.14
C SER A 52 1.31 -1.99 6.28
N TYR A 53 0.02 -2.29 6.27
CA TYR A 53 -0.94 -1.81 7.26
C TYR A 53 -2.17 -2.71 7.28
N VAL A 54 -2.91 -2.70 8.38
CA VAL A 54 -4.20 -3.41 8.46
C VAL A 54 -5.26 -2.60 7.71
N TRP A 55 -5.94 -3.21 6.75
CA TRP A 55 -6.91 -2.48 5.92
C TRP A 55 -8.13 -1.99 6.71
N GLY A 56 -8.51 -2.73 7.76
CA GLY A 56 -9.72 -2.48 8.54
C GLY A 56 -10.97 -2.86 7.73
N SER A 57 -12.03 -2.07 7.85
CA SER A 57 -13.21 -2.24 6.99
C SER A 57 -12.84 -2.06 5.51
N PRO A 58 -13.31 -2.92 4.58
CA PRO A 58 -13.02 -2.80 3.15
C PRO A 58 -13.65 -1.55 2.51
N THR A 59 -14.59 -0.92 3.20
CA THR A 59 -15.33 0.22 2.64
C THR A 59 -14.50 1.50 2.72
N GLY A 60 -14.09 1.99 1.55
CA GLY A 60 -13.53 3.33 1.41
C GLY A 60 -14.59 4.39 1.72
N THR A 61 -14.36 5.20 2.74
CA THR A 61 -15.30 6.25 3.18
C THR A 61 -14.70 7.65 3.09
N HIS A 62 -13.38 7.76 2.92
CA HIS A 62 -12.68 9.03 2.97
C HIS A 62 -12.14 9.42 1.59
N PRO A 63 -12.51 10.59 1.05
CA PRO A 63 -12.05 11.02 -0.27
C PRO A 63 -10.61 11.54 -0.23
N ILE A 64 -9.83 11.14 -1.23
CA ILE A 64 -8.55 11.75 -1.61
C ILE A 64 -8.59 12.15 -3.09
N SER A 65 -7.73 13.07 -3.50
CA SER A 65 -7.59 13.45 -4.90
C SER A 65 -6.47 12.66 -5.56
N CYS A 66 -6.79 11.80 -6.52
CA CYS A 66 -5.85 11.00 -7.30
C CYS A 66 -5.97 11.35 -8.79
N ASP A 67 -4.88 11.80 -9.42
CA ASP A 67 -4.86 12.25 -10.82
C ASP A 67 -5.94 13.30 -11.15
N GLY A 68 -6.35 14.10 -10.16
CA GLY A 68 -7.43 15.09 -10.29
C GLY A 68 -8.85 14.56 -10.03
N PHE A 69 -9.02 13.24 -9.87
CA PHE A 69 -10.30 12.57 -9.60
C PHE A 69 -10.45 12.21 -8.12
N THR A 70 -11.67 11.87 -7.69
CA THR A 70 -11.95 11.45 -6.31
C THR A 70 -11.79 9.94 -6.16
N MET A 71 -10.90 9.53 -5.26
CA MET A 71 -10.74 8.13 -4.85
C MET A 71 -11.15 8.00 -3.38
N LEU A 72 -11.94 6.98 -3.05
CA LEU A 72 -12.30 6.67 -1.67
C LEU A 72 -11.29 5.69 -1.08
N VAL A 73 -10.76 6.01 0.09
CA VAL A 73 -9.87 5.13 0.85
C VAL A 73 -10.42 4.88 2.25
N THR A 74 -9.94 3.81 2.89
CA THR A 74 -10.32 3.51 4.29
C THR A 74 -9.75 4.58 5.23
N PRO A 75 -10.34 4.79 6.42
CA PRO A 75 -9.82 5.73 7.41
C PRO A 75 -8.35 5.45 7.76
N ASN A 76 -7.99 4.17 7.95
CA ASN A 76 -6.63 3.79 8.31
C ASN A 76 -5.62 4.08 7.19
N CYS A 77 -6.01 3.80 5.93
CA CYS A 77 -5.19 4.14 4.77
C CYS A 77 -4.96 5.66 4.69
N ARG A 78 -6.02 6.47 4.87
CA ARG A 78 -5.91 7.93 4.88
C ARG A 78 -4.96 8.42 5.98
N ASP A 79 -5.08 7.89 7.19
CA ASP A 79 -4.26 8.32 8.31
C ASP A 79 -2.79 7.94 8.13
N ALA A 80 -2.52 6.75 7.58
CA ALA A 80 -1.20 6.36 7.13
C ALA A 80 -0.65 7.37 6.10
N LEU A 81 -1.42 7.72 5.06
CA LEU A 81 -0.98 8.70 4.06
C LEU A 81 -0.72 10.08 4.67
N ILE A 82 -1.55 10.54 5.62
CA ILE A 82 -1.33 11.81 6.34
C ILE A 82 -0.01 11.76 7.12
N HIS A 83 0.25 10.67 7.82
CA HIS A 83 1.47 10.49 8.60
C HIS A 83 2.70 10.42 7.69
N LEU A 84 2.58 9.72 6.55
CA LEU A 84 3.68 9.51 5.62
C LEU A 84 3.95 10.71 4.70
N ARG A 85 2.97 11.61 4.54
CA ARG A 85 3.09 12.82 3.72
C ARG A 85 4.17 13.73 4.26
N ARG A 86 5.16 14.03 3.43
CA ARG A 86 6.24 14.97 3.75
C ARG A 86 5.78 16.41 3.51
N ARG A 87 6.47 17.35 4.16
CA ARG A 87 6.12 18.78 4.06
C ARG A 87 6.54 19.42 2.74
N VAL A 88 7.66 18.98 2.18
CA VAL A 88 8.34 19.67 1.05
C VAL A 88 8.49 18.78 -0.18
N THR A 89 8.93 17.53 -0.01
CA THR A 89 9.20 16.63 -1.15
C THR A 89 8.08 15.63 -1.37
N ARG A 90 7.82 15.26 -2.63
CA ARG A 90 6.96 14.09 -2.92
C ARG A 90 7.52 12.80 -2.30
N ARG A 91 6.65 11.81 -2.12
CA ARG A 91 7.01 10.49 -1.62
C ARG A 91 6.38 9.43 -2.51
N ILE A 92 7.17 8.45 -2.94
CA ILE A 92 6.73 7.38 -3.82
C ILE A 92 6.47 6.14 -2.97
N LEU A 93 5.23 5.67 -2.98
CA LEU A 93 4.74 4.57 -2.15
C LEU A 93 4.08 3.52 -3.04
N TRP A 94 4.18 2.26 -2.66
CA TRP A 94 3.26 1.23 -3.11
C TRP A 94 2.27 0.96 -1.97
N VAL A 95 0.99 1.16 -2.24
CA VAL A 95 -0.13 0.95 -1.31
C VAL A 95 -1.13 0.09 -2.06
N ASP A 96 -1.20 -1.19 -1.72
CA ASP A 96 -2.07 -2.20 -2.34
C ASP A 96 -3.51 -1.72 -2.59
N ALA A 97 -4.18 -1.17 -1.58
CA ALA A 97 -5.57 -0.70 -1.67
C ALA A 97 -5.78 0.45 -2.68
N ILE A 98 -4.71 1.13 -3.09
CA ILE A 98 -4.75 2.24 -4.05
C ILE A 98 -4.14 1.85 -5.40
N CYS A 99 -3.02 1.14 -5.38
CA CYS A 99 -2.23 0.84 -6.57
C CYS A 99 -2.84 -0.30 -7.40
N ILE A 100 -3.53 -1.23 -6.74
CA ILE A 100 -4.28 -2.32 -7.37
C ILE A 100 -5.72 -1.86 -7.61
N ASP A 101 -6.27 -2.18 -8.77
CA ASP A 101 -7.70 -1.97 -9.03
C ASP A 101 -8.55 -2.91 -8.16
N GLN A 102 -9.25 -2.36 -7.17
CA GLN A 102 -10.13 -3.07 -6.24
C GLN A 102 -11.57 -3.20 -6.74
N GLY A 103 -11.85 -2.85 -8.00
CA GLY A 103 -13.18 -2.95 -8.58
C GLY A 103 -13.71 -4.38 -8.67
N GLU A 104 -15.03 -4.50 -8.82
CA GLU A 104 -15.73 -5.79 -8.89
C GLU A 104 -15.93 -6.34 -10.31
N SER A 105 -15.48 -5.60 -11.33
CA SER A 105 -15.51 -6.06 -12.71
C SER A 105 -14.57 -7.25 -12.94
N ASP A 106 -14.85 -8.09 -13.94
CA ASP A 106 -13.97 -9.22 -14.29
C ASP A 106 -12.54 -8.78 -14.64
N ARG A 107 -12.40 -7.60 -15.27
CA ARG A 107 -11.11 -6.98 -15.57
C ARG A 107 -10.34 -6.66 -14.28
N SER A 108 -11.02 -6.00 -13.34
CA SER A 108 -10.45 -5.59 -12.05
C SER A 108 -10.04 -6.82 -11.24
N LYS A 109 -10.88 -7.86 -11.19
CA LYS A 109 -10.59 -9.14 -10.53
C LYS A 109 -9.37 -9.85 -11.14
N LYS A 110 -9.30 -9.92 -12.47
CA LYS A 110 -8.14 -10.50 -13.17
C LYS A 110 -6.85 -9.74 -12.87
N GLU A 111 -6.89 -8.41 -12.94
CA GLU A 111 -5.74 -7.56 -12.63
C GLU A 111 -5.29 -7.74 -11.17
N ARG A 112 -6.24 -7.72 -10.22
CA ARG A 112 -5.98 -7.94 -8.79
C ARG A 112 -5.30 -9.26 -8.54
N ASN A 113 -5.77 -10.36 -9.14
CA ASN A 113 -5.16 -11.68 -8.99
C ASN A 113 -3.71 -11.70 -9.50
N THR A 114 -3.46 -11.09 -10.67
CA THR A 114 -2.09 -10.94 -11.21
C THR A 114 -1.19 -10.12 -10.28
N GLN A 115 -1.69 -9.02 -9.73
CA GLN A 115 -0.93 -8.18 -8.79
C GLN A 115 -0.63 -8.91 -7.48
N VAL A 116 -1.58 -9.70 -6.95
CA VAL A 116 -1.38 -10.50 -5.73
C VAL A 116 -0.23 -11.49 -5.89
N VAL A 117 -0.12 -12.16 -7.04
CA VAL A 117 1.03 -13.05 -7.34
C VAL A 117 2.36 -12.28 -7.33
N GLN A 118 2.36 -11.01 -7.73
CA GLN A 118 3.56 -10.17 -7.78
C GLN A 118 3.94 -9.54 -6.45
N MET A 119 3.05 -9.50 -5.45
CA MET A 119 3.27 -8.79 -4.18
C MET A 119 4.59 -9.15 -3.52
N GLY A 120 4.99 -10.43 -3.53
CA GLY A 120 6.28 -10.86 -2.99
C GLY A 120 7.47 -10.11 -3.62
N LYS A 121 7.48 -9.98 -4.96
CA LYS A 121 8.50 -9.23 -5.70
C LYS A 121 8.40 -7.73 -5.41
N VAL A 122 7.19 -7.18 -5.28
CA VAL A 122 6.98 -5.76 -4.93
C VAL A 122 7.61 -5.42 -3.58
N TYR A 123 7.33 -6.20 -2.53
CA TYR A 123 7.92 -5.98 -1.21
C TYR A 123 9.43 -6.23 -1.21
N GLN A 124 9.89 -7.25 -1.94
CA GLN A 124 11.31 -7.57 -2.04
C GLN A 124 12.13 -6.48 -2.74
N THR A 125 11.57 -5.82 -3.75
CA THR A 125 12.27 -4.80 -4.56
C THR A 125 12.14 -3.40 -3.99
N ALA A 126 11.12 -3.12 -3.17
CA ALA A 126 10.95 -1.85 -2.46
C ALA A 126 12.21 -1.44 -1.68
N ARG A 127 12.53 -0.14 -1.68
CA ARG A 127 13.66 0.43 -0.93
C ARG A 127 13.61 0.07 0.54
N ARG A 128 12.40 0.09 1.10
CA ARG A 128 12.07 -0.37 2.45
C ARG A 128 10.58 -0.64 2.55
N VAL A 129 10.21 -1.38 3.59
CA VAL A 129 8.82 -1.60 3.99
C VAL A 129 8.52 -0.72 5.19
N VAL A 130 7.46 0.05 5.08
CA VAL A 130 6.93 0.92 6.12
C VAL A 130 5.74 0.21 6.75
N ILE A 131 5.82 -0.06 8.05
CA ILE A 131 4.74 -0.73 8.78
C ILE A 131 3.97 0.34 9.54
N TRP A 132 2.73 0.57 9.14
CA TRP A 132 1.80 1.47 9.80
C TRP A 132 0.91 0.69 10.75
N LEU A 133 1.03 1.01 12.05
CA LEU A 133 0.34 0.28 13.11
C LEU A 133 -0.92 1.01 13.61
N GLY A 134 -1.35 2.06 12.91
CA GLY A 134 -2.42 2.95 13.36
C GLY A 134 -1.89 4.15 14.15
N THR A 135 -2.79 5.08 14.44
CA THR A 135 -2.47 6.25 15.27
C THR A 135 -2.23 5.81 16.71
N ALA A 136 -1.10 6.21 17.30
CA ALA A 136 -0.83 5.89 18.70
C ALA A 136 -1.89 6.47 19.65
N ASP A 137 -2.50 5.59 20.45
CA ASP A 137 -3.33 5.94 21.60
C ASP A 137 -2.53 5.82 22.92
N GLN A 138 -3.14 6.19 24.05
CA GLN A 138 -2.46 6.19 25.35
C GLN A 138 -1.98 4.80 25.79
N GLY A 139 -2.55 3.70 25.27
CA GLY A 139 -2.18 2.32 25.61
C GLY A 139 -1.14 1.69 24.68
N THR A 140 -1.03 2.16 23.43
CA THR A 140 -0.20 1.54 22.39
C THR A 140 1.20 2.15 22.25
N ARG A 141 1.45 3.34 22.81
CA ARG A 141 2.79 3.98 22.82
C ARG A 141 3.91 3.09 23.37
N GLY A 142 3.63 2.30 24.40
CA GLY A 142 4.59 1.35 25.01
C GLY A 142 4.80 0.05 24.22
N LEU A 143 3.87 -0.30 23.32
CA LEU A 143 3.97 -1.48 22.46
C LEU A 143 4.82 -1.18 21.21
N PHE A 144 4.71 0.04 20.66
CA PHE A 144 5.49 0.47 19.49
C PHE A 144 7.00 0.57 19.74
N SER A 145 7.43 0.82 20.98
CA SER A 145 8.84 0.79 21.34
C SER A 145 9.40 -0.64 21.40
N ARG A 146 8.56 -1.65 21.66
CA ARG A 146 8.94 -3.07 21.76
C ARG A 146 8.87 -3.82 20.42
N LEU A 147 8.01 -3.38 19.49
CA LEU A 147 7.91 -3.94 18.14
C LEU A 147 9.14 -3.69 17.26
N LYS A 148 10.01 -2.73 17.63
CA LYS A 148 11.33 -2.53 16.99
C LYS A 148 12.29 -3.72 17.13
N LEU A 149 11.94 -4.72 17.93
CA LEU A 149 12.72 -5.93 18.20
C LEU A 149 12.24 -7.16 17.40
N VAL A 150 11.14 -7.03 16.65
CA VAL A 150 10.57 -8.14 15.87
C VAL A 150 11.29 -8.24 14.53
N THR A 151 11.77 -9.44 14.21
CA THR A 151 12.61 -9.64 13.03
C THR A 151 11.75 -9.59 11.75
N PRO A 152 12.35 -9.30 10.58
CA PRO A 152 11.63 -9.33 9.31
C PRO A 152 10.90 -10.65 9.01
N TYR A 153 11.34 -11.75 9.62
CA TYR A 153 10.77 -13.09 9.47
C TYR A 153 9.44 -13.25 10.23
N ASP A 154 9.31 -12.64 11.40
CA ASP A 154 8.10 -12.75 12.23
C ASP A 154 6.94 -11.92 11.62
N LEU A 155 7.25 -10.84 10.90
CA LEU A 155 6.24 -10.05 10.20
C LEU A 155 5.79 -10.70 8.89
N ALA A 156 6.67 -11.46 8.23
CA ALA A 156 6.29 -12.29 7.09
C ALA A 156 5.24 -13.33 7.51
N PHE A 157 5.31 -13.85 8.74
CA PHE A 157 4.30 -14.76 9.29
C PHE A 157 2.93 -14.08 9.44
N VAL A 158 2.89 -12.83 9.93
CA VAL A 158 1.64 -12.05 10.06
C VAL A 158 1.05 -11.70 8.69
N LEU A 159 1.90 -11.34 7.71
CA LEU A 159 1.47 -11.07 6.34
C LEU A 159 1.00 -12.33 5.60
N MET A 160 1.56 -13.51 5.90
CA MET A 160 1.11 -14.77 5.31
C MET A 160 -0.26 -15.23 5.83
N ASP A 161 -0.61 -14.87 7.07
CA ASP A 161 -1.93 -15.23 7.63
C ASP A 161 -3.08 -14.41 7.00
N GLU A 162 -2.81 -13.19 6.52
CA GLU A 162 -3.79 -12.41 5.74
C GLU A 162 -3.86 -12.84 4.27
N VAL A 163 -2.76 -13.30 3.67
CA VAL A 163 -2.77 -13.89 2.32
C VAL A 163 -3.49 -15.25 2.32
N ALA A 164 -3.40 -16.02 3.42
CA ALA A 164 -4.17 -17.25 3.62
C ALA A 164 -5.68 -17.00 3.81
N LYS A 165 -6.10 -15.79 4.21
CA LYS A 165 -7.52 -15.40 4.26
C LYS A 165 -8.10 -15.01 2.89
N LEU A 166 -7.26 -14.83 1.88
CA LEU A 166 -7.66 -14.53 0.50
C LEU A 166 -7.69 -15.78 -0.42
N SER A 167 -7.46 -16.99 0.12
CA SER A 167 -7.31 -18.19 -0.69
C SER A 167 -8.59 -19.05 -0.75
N GLU A 168 -9.40 -18.84 -1.79
CA GLU A 168 -9.98 -19.96 -2.54
C GLU A 168 -9.02 -20.49 -3.64
N ILE A 169 -7.78 -19.97 -3.75
CA ILE A 169 -6.88 -20.28 -4.87
C ILE A 169 -5.43 -20.56 -4.43
N THR A 170 -5.17 -21.41 -3.44
CA THR A 170 -3.78 -21.82 -3.11
C THR A 170 -3.59 -23.33 -3.12
N GLU A 171 -3.71 -23.94 -4.29
CA GLU A 171 -2.79 -25.03 -4.63
C GLU A 171 -1.66 -24.44 -5.48
N LYS A 172 -0.43 -24.52 -4.96
CA LYS A 172 0.85 -24.10 -5.56
C LYS A 172 1.22 -22.62 -5.37
N LEU A 173 1.87 -22.32 -4.25
CA LEU A 173 2.96 -21.35 -4.27
C LEU A 173 4.20 -21.90 -3.53
N PRO A 174 5.43 -21.74 -4.07
CA PRO A 174 6.59 -22.49 -3.63
C PRO A 174 7.26 -21.91 -2.38
N LYS A 175 7.77 -22.82 -1.55
CA LYS A 175 8.72 -22.56 -0.45
C LYS A 175 10.00 -21.91 -1.00
N ARG A 176 10.11 -20.58 -1.04
CA ARG A 176 11.40 -19.86 -1.14
C ARG A 176 11.21 -18.35 -1.02
N ILE A 177 11.24 -17.85 0.22
CA ILE A 177 11.70 -16.48 0.49
C ILE A 177 12.68 -16.57 1.67
N SER A 178 13.93 -16.96 1.37
CA SER A 178 15.06 -16.76 2.27
C SER A 178 16.06 -15.83 1.57
N LYS A 179 16.59 -14.87 2.34
CA LYS A 179 17.47 -13.74 1.96
C LYS A 179 16.81 -12.48 1.40
N ALA A 180 16.33 -11.64 2.32
CA ALA A 180 16.53 -10.19 2.25
C ALA A 180 16.26 -9.58 3.64
N ALA A 181 17.29 -9.45 4.47
CA ALA A 181 17.22 -8.59 5.65
C ALA A 181 17.20 -7.12 5.16
N ARG A 182 16.01 -6.57 4.87
CA ARG A 182 15.82 -5.16 4.53
C ARG A 182 15.18 -4.41 5.71
N VAL A 183 15.56 -3.15 5.87
CA VAL A 183 15.19 -2.28 7.01
C VAL A 183 13.67 -2.09 7.07
N MET A 184 13.02 -2.75 8.02
CA MET A 184 11.63 -2.43 8.40
C MET A 184 11.62 -1.13 9.20
N THR A 185 10.73 -0.20 8.84
CA THR A 185 10.51 1.01 9.64
C THR A 185 9.10 0.99 10.20
N PHE A 186 8.99 0.89 11.52
CA PHE A 186 7.72 1.03 12.24
C PHE A 186 7.38 2.50 12.42
N VAL A 187 6.13 2.86 12.13
CA VAL A 187 5.63 4.23 12.26
C VAL A 187 4.21 4.20 12.86
N GLY A 188 3.97 5.06 13.84
CA GLY A 188 2.73 5.17 14.62
C GLY A 188 2.73 6.45 15.47
#